data_AF-A0A955S1F9-F1
#
_entry.id   AF-A0A955S1F9-F1
#
_cell.length_a   1.000
_cell.length_b   1.000
_cell.length_c   1.000
_cell.angle_alpha   90.00
_cell.angle_beta   90.00
_cell.angle_gamma   90.00
#
_symmetry.space_group_name_H-M   'P 1'
#
loop_
_entity.id
_entity.type
_entity.pdbx_description
1 polymer ?
#
loop_
_entity_poly.entity_id
_entity_poly.type
_entity_poly.pdbx_seq_one_letter_code
_entity_poly.pdbx_strand_id
1 'polypeptide(L)'
;MKRFTNILVLFGLLILCGNAEATIFNVRALTDDQFSNDLPDISGQYVAWIKEFGGESDIFVYDGQNVRQLINPGVIDAEFSISGNNVAWNGFDGNDWESV
;
A
#
# COMPACT_ATOMS: atom_id res chain seq x y z
N MET A 1 -62.99 -11.00 2.71
CA MET A 1 -62.77 -9.66 2.14
C MET A 1 -61.40 -9.65 1.46
N LYS A 2 -61.37 -9.20 0.20
CA LYS A 2 -60.25 -8.84 -0.71
C LYS A 2 -59.15 -9.88 -1.02
N ARG A 3 -59.13 -10.27 -2.30
CA ARG A 3 -58.05 -10.94 -3.04
C ARG A 3 -57.03 -9.89 -3.55
N PHE A 4 -55.74 -10.23 -3.58
CA PHE A 4 -54.68 -9.63 -4.40
C PHE A 4 -53.72 -10.78 -4.79
N THR A 5 -53.84 -11.36 -6.00
CA THR A 5 -53.13 -11.04 -7.26
C THR A 5 -51.69 -11.57 -7.30
N ASN A 6 -51.47 -12.47 -8.27
CA ASN A 6 -50.21 -13.14 -8.61
C ASN A 6 -49.09 -12.15 -9.00
N ILE A 7 -47.88 -12.37 -8.48
CA ILE A 7 -46.62 -12.07 -9.18
C ILE A 7 -45.72 -13.30 -9.06
N LEU A 8 -46.02 -14.29 -9.88
CA LEU A 8 -45.01 -15.20 -10.42
C LEU A 8 -45.13 -15.03 -11.94
N VAL A 9 -43.98 -14.83 -12.61
CA VAL A 9 -43.69 -14.82 -14.07
C VAL A 9 -43.12 -13.49 -14.58
N LEU A 10 -41.83 -13.27 -14.25
CA LEU A 10 -40.74 -12.63 -15.01
C LEU A 10 -39.62 -12.46 -13.97
N PHE A 11 -38.75 -13.44 -13.73
CA PHE A 11 -37.60 -13.76 -14.57
C PHE A 11 -37.28 -15.26 -14.44
N GLY A 12 -37.75 -16.04 -15.40
CA GLY A 12 -37.04 -17.22 -15.86
C GLY A 12 -36.32 -16.84 -17.16
N LEU A 13 -35.07 -17.28 -17.31
CA LEU A 13 -34.10 -17.11 -18.42
C LEU A 13 -33.14 -15.90 -18.33
N LEU A 14 -31.84 -16.25 -18.31
CA LEU A 14 -30.61 -15.48 -18.02
C LEU A 14 -30.45 -15.17 -16.52
N ILE A 15 -29.38 -15.60 -15.84
CA ILE A 15 -28.00 -15.29 -16.21
C ILE A 15 -27.03 -16.43 -15.81
N LEU A 16 -26.33 -16.93 -16.84
CA LEU A 16 -25.13 -17.76 -16.83
C LEU A 16 -23.83 -16.93 -16.57
N CYS A 17 -23.97 -15.67 -16.16
CA CYS A 17 -22.87 -14.78 -15.83
C CYS A 17 -22.52 -15.01 -14.36
N GLY A 18 -21.25 -15.30 -14.11
CA GLY A 18 -20.74 -15.67 -12.79
C GLY A 18 -21.24 -14.74 -11.69
N ASN A 19 -21.37 -15.30 -10.49
CA ASN A 19 -21.56 -14.54 -9.27
C ASN A 19 -20.66 -13.30 -9.36
N ALA A 20 -21.25 -12.11 -9.31
CA ALA A 20 -20.47 -10.92 -9.06
C ALA A 20 -19.94 -11.07 -7.63
N GLU A 21 -18.82 -11.77 -7.48
CA GLU A 21 -18.09 -11.84 -6.24
C GLU A 21 -17.62 -10.42 -5.99
N ALA A 22 -18.29 -9.75 -5.05
CA ALA A 22 -17.80 -8.49 -4.54
C ALA A 22 -16.39 -8.77 -4.02
N THR A 23 -15.37 -8.30 -4.74
CA THR A 23 -14.00 -8.38 -4.28
C THR A 23 -13.91 -7.45 -3.08
N ILE A 24 -13.97 -8.03 -1.90
CA ILE A 24 -13.71 -7.30 -0.66
C ILE A 24 -12.20 -7.05 -0.63
N PHE A 25 -11.81 -5.77 -0.58
CA PHE A 25 -10.41 -5.42 -0.36
C PHE A 25 -9.97 -5.91 1.02
N ASN A 26 -8.85 -6.62 1.08
CA ASN A 26 -8.18 -6.90 2.34
C ASN A 26 -7.39 -5.66 2.75
N VAL A 27 -7.89 -4.92 3.73
CA VAL A 27 -7.23 -3.73 4.27
C VAL A 27 -6.41 -4.12 5.49
N ARG A 28 -5.12 -3.79 5.49
CA ARG A 28 -4.19 -4.08 6.58
C ARG A 28 -3.30 -2.87 6.84
N ALA A 29 -3.24 -2.43 8.09
CA ALA A 29 -2.23 -1.48 8.53
C ALA A 29 -0.86 -2.15 8.58
N LEU A 30 0.17 -1.48 8.03
CA LEU A 30 1.56 -1.96 8.08
C LEU A 30 2.30 -1.45 9.33
N THR A 31 1.85 -0.32 9.89
CA THR A 31 2.38 0.30 11.11
C THR A 31 1.23 0.79 12.01
N ASP A 32 1.49 0.85 13.32
CA ASP A 32 0.61 1.41 14.35
C ASP A 32 1.49 1.95 15.49
N ASP A 33 2.18 3.05 15.20
CA ASP A 33 3.07 3.71 16.15
C ASP A 33 2.89 5.23 16.12
N GLN A 34 3.57 5.92 17.04
CA GLN A 34 3.46 7.37 17.20
C GLN A 34 4.26 8.19 16.17
N PHE A 35 4.88 7.55 15.17
CA PHE A 35 5.75 8.23 14.21
C PHE A 35 5.00 8.56 12.92
N SER A 36 5.46 9.59 12.21
CA SER A 36 4.93 9.87 10.88
C SER A 36 5.42 8.81 9.90
N ASN A 37 4.53 8.36 9.02
CA ASN A 37 4.83 7.40 7.96
C ASN A 37 4.25 7.97 6.67
N ASP A 38 5.12 8.47 5.79
CA ASP A 38 4.77 9.30 4.65
C ASP A 38 5.30 8.73 3.33
N LEU A 39 4.74 9.23 2.24
CA LEU A 39 5.20 8.98 0.87
C LEU A 39 5.33 7.48 0.52
N PRO A 40 4.26 6.68 0.66
CA PRO A 40 4.33 5.27 0.31
C PRO A 40 4.48 5.08 -1.21
N ASP A 41 5.34 4.15 -1.61
CA ASP A 41 5.47 3.64 -2.98
C ASP A 41 5.41 2.10 -2.97
N ILE A 42 5.00 1.50 -4.08
CA ILE A 42 4.68 0.07 -4.16
C ILE A 42 5.23 -0.58 -5.43
N SER A 43 5.86 -1.75 -5.26
CA SER A 43 6.25 -2.61 -6.37
C SER A 43 5.92 -4.07 -6.06
N GLY A 44 4.91 -4.62 -6.74
CA GLY A 44 4.44 -5.98 -6.50
C GLY A 44 3.96 -6.16 -5.05
N GLN A 45 4.67 -6.98 -4.28
CA GLN A 45 4.38 -7.23 -2.86
C GLN A 45 5.08 -6.27 -1.90
N TYR A 46 6.04 -5.48 -2.41
CA TYR A 46 6.84 -4.58 -1.59
C TYR A 46 6.14 -3.23 -1.46
N VAL A 47 6.02 -2.75 -0.24
CA VAL A 47 5.58 -1.37 0.05
C VAL A 47 6.73 -0.69 0.77
N ALA A 48 7.18 0.45 0.26
CA ALA A 48 8.20 1.26 0.88
C ALA A 48 7.61 2.61 1.30
N TRP A 49 8.11 3.21 2.38
CA TRP A 49 7.65 4.51 2.87
C TRP A 49 8.75 5.18 3.70
N ILE A 50 8.64 6.49 3.88
CA ILE A 50 9.51 7.25 4.77
C ILE A 50 8.89 7.24 6.16
N LYS A 51 9.72 6.99 7.18
CA LYS A 51 9.33 7.10 8.58
C LYS A 51 10.15 8.18 9.26
N GLU A 52 9.48 9.12 9.92
CA GLU A 52 10.14 10.22 10.64
C GLU A 52 10.13 9.99 12.15
N PHE A 53 11.31 10.06 12.78
CA PHE A 53 11.46 9.92 14.23
C PHE A 53 12.44 10.96 14.78
N GLY A 54 11.90 12.00 15.42
CA GLY A 54 12.72 12.97 16.14
C GLY A 54 13.53 13.93 15.25
N GLY A 55 13.12 14.13 14.01
CA GLY A 55 13.79 15.03 13.04
C GLY A 55 14.71 14.32 12.04
N GLU A 56 14.84 13.00 12.16
CA GLU A 56 15.49 12.14 11.17
C GLU A 56 14.43 11.30 10.46
N SER A 57 14.72 10.94 9.21
CA SER A 57 13.82 10.18 8.34
C SER A 57 14.57 9.02 7.69
N ASP A 58 13.99 7.83 7.74
CA ASP A 58 14.53 6.62 7.11
C ASP A 58 13.51 5.96 6.20
N ILE A 59 13.99 5.17 5.24
CA ILE A 59 13.12 4.36 4.37
C ILE A 59 12.85 3.01 5.05
N PHE A 60 11.57 2.65 5.15
CA PHE A 60 11.10 1.35 5.61
C PHE A 60 10.49 0.58 4.45
N VAL A 61 10.64 -0.75 4.46
CA VAL A 61 10.09 -1.64 3.43
C VAL A 61 9.34 -2.79 4.09
N TYR A 62 8.11 -3.00 3.67
CA TYR A 62 7.34 -4.22 3.90
C TYR A 62 7.57 -5.20 2.77
N ASP A 63 8.01 -6.43 3.08
CA ASP A 63 8.36 -7.46 2.09
C ASP A 63 7.21 -8.43 1.74
N GLY A 64 5.98 -8.13 2.17
CA GLY A 64 4.84 -9.04 2.09
C GLY A 64 4.66 -9.91 3.33
N GLN A 65 5.64 -9.93 4.25
CA GLN A 65 5.57 -10.65 5.52
C GLN A 65 6.00 -9.77 6.70
N ASN A 66 7.12 -9.06 6.56
CA ASN A 66 7.79 -8.31 7.61
C ASN A 66 8.08 -6.88 7.16
N VAL A 67 8.13 -5.96 8.13
CA VAL A 67 8.63 -4.60 7.94
C VAL A 67 10.11 -4.56 8.33
N ARG A 68 10.93 -3.92 7.49
CA ARG A 68 12.37 -3.76 7.70
C ARG A 68 12.76 -2.30 7.49
N GLN A 69 13.71 -1.82 8.26
CA GLN A 69 14.35 -0.52 8.07
C GLN A 69 15.51 -0.67 7.08
N LEU A 70 15.59 0.22 6.09
CA LEU A 70 16.76 0.41 5.25
C LEU A 70 17.53 1.61 5.82
N ILE A 71 18.61 1.35 6.57
CA ILE A 71 19.39 2.40 7.22
C ILE A 71 20.21 3.17 6.18
N ASN A 72 20.14 4.50 6.20
CA ASN A 72 21.10 5.39 5.55
C ASN A 72 21.85 6.21 6.62
N PRO A 73 23.20 6.29 6.63
CA PRO A 73 23.94 7.13 7.58
C PRO A 73 23.77 8.66 7.38
N GLY A 74 22.74 9.14 6.69
CA GLY A 74 22.60 10.54 6.28
C GLY A 74 21.14 10.99 6.11
N VAL A 75 20.95 12.27 5.83
CA VAL A 75 19.62 12.85 5.58
C VAL A 75 19.13 12.36 4.22
N ILE A 76 17.93 11.77 4.19
CA ILE A 76 17.26 11.35 2.96
C ILE A 76 16.43 12.52 2.43
N ASP A 77 16.56 12.84 1.14
CA ASP A 77 15.57 13.70 0.50
C ASP A 77 14.28 12.91 0.31
N ALA A 78 13.13 13.55 0.47
CA ALA A 78 11.82 12.91 0.51
C ALA A 78 11.39 12.22 -0.81
N GLU A 79 12.29 12.06 -1.77
CA GLU A 79 12.06 11.41 -3.05
C GLU A 79 12.84 10.08 -3.13
N PHE A 80 12.11 8.96 -3.01
CA PHE A 80 12.59 7.62 -3.33
C PHE A 80 11.65 6.96 -4.34
N SER A 81 12.09 5.86 -4.95
CA SER A 81 11.23 4.99 -5.76
C SER A 81 11.59 3.52 -5.57
N ILE A 82 10.57 2.65 -5.67
CA ILE A 82 10.76 1.20 -5.63
C ILE A 82 10.39 0.53 -6.96
N SER A 83 11.24 -0.39 -7.42
CA SER A 83 11.00 -1.21 -8.60
C SER A 83 11.57 -2.62 -8.43
N GLY A 84 10.70 -3.63 -8.43
CA GLY A 84 11.07 -5.00 -8.11
C GLY A 84 11.63 -5.09 -6.69
N ASN A 85 12.88 -5.55 -6.58
CA ASN A 85 13.58 -5.68 -5.30
C ASN A 85 14.54 -4.51 -5.03
N ASN A 86 14.48 -3.44 -5.83
CA ASN A 86 15.38 -2.30 -5.72
C ASN A 86 14.63 -1.08 -5.21
N VAL A 87 15.24 -0.36 -4.27
CA VAL A 87 14.82 0.96 -3.84
C VAL A 87 15.92 1.92 -4.25
N ALA A 88 15.58 3.05 -4.85
CA ALA A 88 16.52 4.10 -5.22
C ALA A 88 16.12 5.41 -4.53
N TRP A 89 17.10 6.16 -4.02
CA TRP A 89 16.88 7.42 -3.29
C TRP A 89 18.05 8.36 -3.45
N ASN A 90 17.85 9.63 -3.08
CA ASN A 90 18.95 10.59 -2.90
C ASN A 90 19.27 10.74 -1.41
N GLY A 91 20.53 10.54 -1.05
CA GLY A 91 21.04 10.72 0.31
C GLY A 91 22.10 11.81 0.36
N PHE A 92 22.20 12.50 1.50
CA PHE A 92 23.30 13.42 1.78
C PHE A 92 24.29 12.77 2.76
N ASP A 93 25.53 12.54 2.32
CA ASP A 93 26.56 11.85 3.13
C ASP A 93 27.32 12.77 4.11
N GLY A 94 27.02 14.07 4.09
CA GLY A 94 27.74 15.11 4.83
C GLY A 94 28.59 16.04 3.95
N ASN A 95 28.80 15.70 2.68
CA ASN A 95 29.56 16.48 1.71
C ASN A 95 28.71 16.87 0.48
N ASP A 96 28.09 15.89 -0.16
CA ASP A 96 27.25 16.07 -1.34
C ASP A 96 26.04 15.12 -1.35
N TRP A 97 25.25 15.18 -2.42
CA TRP A 97 24.05 14.38 -2.61
C TRP A 97 24.34 13.26 -3.60
N GLU A 98 24.12 12.02 -3.18
CA GLU A 98 24.32 10.82 -3.99
C GLU A 98 23.00 10.13 -4.29
N SER A 99 22.83 9.70 -5.54
CA SER A 99 21.81 8.72 -5.90
C SER A 99 22.32 7.31 -5.56
N VAL A 100 21.60 6.62 -4.69
CA VAL A 100 21.85 5.23 -4.25
C VAL A 100 20.81 4.30 -4.87
#